data_AF-A0A6A3IM02-F1
#
_entry.id   AF-A0A6A3IM02-F1
#
_cell.length_a   1.000
_cell.length_b   1.000
_cell.length_c   1.000
_cell.angle_alpha   90.00
_cell.angle_beta   90.00
_cell.angle_gamma   90.00
#
_symmetry.space_group_name_H-M   'P 1'
#
loop_
_entity.id
_entity.type
_entity.pdbx_description
1 polymer ?
#
loop_
_entity_poly.entity_id
_entity_poly.type
_entity_poly.pdbx_seq_one_letter_code
_entity_poly.pdbx_strand_id
1 'polypeptide(L)'
;MEDPIVALINELPLDKTEDELRALLNEYHAKPLRKACTKLRLGAQKRSSTQDNKPGYINLLWSYYKAKCDGVLGALEGPRTVISDAGNHRATRHCRFRLLNVIFSDEFVVHMGEADQIPDRRALDVGAVNENCAYWTDITKAYNDDTEHYNGFSLEEGNSRFDGIDPAMASPHPSSKLRLMWKQTLARRSLSR
;
A
#
# COMPACT_ATOMS: atom_id res chain seq x y z
N MET A 1 33.46 -4.28 1.33
CA MET A 1 33.26 -2.99 2.04
C MET A 1 31.80 -2.59 1.88
N GLU A 2 31.05 -2.64 2.97
CA GLU A 2 29.62 -2.31 2.99
C GLU A 2 29.41 -0.83 2.63
N ASP A 3 28.25 -0.47 2.06
CA ASP A 3 27.99 0.96 1.79
C ASP A 3 27.69 1.67 3.10
N PRO A 4 28.30 2.83 3.41
CA PRO A 4 28.05 3.51 4.67
C PRO A 4 26.57 3.89 4.85
N ILE A 5 25.88 4.21 3.75
CA ILE A 5 24.44 4.52 3.76
C ILE A 5 23.59 3.25 3.99
N VAL A 6 24.02 2.11 3.45
CA VAL A 6 23.32 0.83 3.63
C VAL A 6 23.48 0.34 5.07
N ALA A 7 24.69 0.42 5.62
CA ALA A 7 24.97 0.11 7.02
C ALA A 7 24.15 1.03 7.95
N LEU A 8 24.17 2.35 7.70
CA LEU A 8 23.36 3.32 8.43
C LEU A 8 21.87 2.90 8.47
N ILE A 9 21.25 2.63 7.32
CA ILE A 9 19.83 2.23 7.23
C ILE A 9 19.55 0.87 7.90
N ASN A 10 20.52 -0.05 7.87
CA ASN A 10 20.39 -1.37 8.49
C ASN A 10 20.59 -1.32 10.02
N GLU A 11 21.34 -0.37 10.54
CA GLU A 11 21.67 -0.23 11.97
C GLU A 11 20.82 0.84 12.69
N LEU A 12 20.11 1.69 11.94
CA LEU A 12 19.23 2.73 12.50
C LEU A 12 18.13 2.12 13.41
N PRO A 13 17.91 2.71 14.61
CA PRO A 13 16.81 2.35 15.51
C PRO A 13 15.46 2.45 14.81
N LEU A 14 14.57 1.47 14.99
CA LEU A 14 13.33 1.29 14.21
C LEU A 14 12.20 2.30 14.49
N ASP A 15 12.48 3.35 15.24
CA ASP A 15 11.55 4.40 15.69
C ASP A 15 11.79 5.76 15.03
N LYS A 16 12.80 5.87 14.16
CA LYS A 16 13.11 7.14 13.49
C LYS A 16 11.96 7.68 12.65
N THR A 17 11.68 8.97 12.86
CA THR A 17 10.68 9.73 12.11
C THR A 17 11.15 9.99 10.68
N GLU A 18 10.19 10.29 9.80
CA GLU A 18 10.47 10.60 8.39
C GLU A 18 11.43 11.78 8.24
N ASP A 19 11.21 12.83 9.03
CA ASP A 19 12.00 14.06 8.98
C ASP A 19 13.43 13.85 9.48
N GLU A 20 13.62 13.04 10.53
CA GLU A 20 14.95 12.70 11.05
C GLU A 20 15.76 11.89 10.03
N LEU A 21 15.17 10.86 9.41
CA LEU A 21 15.90 10.07 8.41
C LEU A 21 16.19 10.89 7.16
N ARG A 22 15.24 11.73 6.73
CA ARG A 22 15.46 12.64 5.59
C ARG A 22 16.56 13.65 5.86
N ALA A 23 16.65 14.19 7.08
CA ALA A 23 17.74 15.08 7.48
C ALA A 23 19.09 14.37 7.37
N LEU A 24 19.21 13.16 7.93
CA LEU A 24 20.42 12.33 7.85
C LEU A 24 20.82 11.99 6.41
N LEU A 25 19.86 11.60 5.57
CA LEU A 25 20.13 11.26 4.17
C LEU A 25 20.44 12.50 3.31
N ASN A 26 19.99 13.68 3.71
CA ASN A 26 20.28 14.93 3.01
C ASN A 26 21.74 15.37 3.13
N GLU A 27 22.48 14.91 4.12
CA GLU A 27 23.92 15.16 4.27
C GLU A 27 24.73 14.47 3.15
N TYR A 28 24.19 13.42 2.54
CA TYR A 28 24.86 12.69 1.46
C TYR A 28 24.60 13.31 0.09
N HIS A 29 25.61 13.19 -0.78
CA HIS A 29 25.46 13.55 -2.20
C HIS A 29 24.65 12.49 -2.97
N ALA A 30 24.09 12.88 -4.12
CA ALA A 30 23.24 12.04 -4.95
C ALA A 30 23.91 10.72 -5.38
N LYS A 31 25.22 10.73 -5.65
CA LYS A 31 25.97 9.56 -6.15
C LYS A 31 26.08 8.43 -5.10
N PRO A 32 26.47 8.70 -3.84
CA PRO A 32 26.35 7.74 -2.74
C PRO A 32 24.93 7.21 -2.54
N LEU A 33 23.91 8.08 -2.54
CA LEU A 33 22.50 7.68 -2.37
C LEU A 33 22.02 6.74 -3.48
N ARG A 34 22.40 7.04 -4.74
CA ARG A 34 22.15 6.17 -5.90
C ARG A 34 22.79 4.80 -5.72
N LYS A 35 24.06 4.76 -5.30
CA LYS A 35 24.80 3.50 -5.07
C LYS A 35 24.15 2.66 -3.99
N ALA A 36 23.67 3.28 -2.91
CA ALA A 36 22.91 2.61 -1.86
C ALA A 36 21.59 2.04 -2.41
N CYS A 37 20.85 2.82 -3.21
CA CYS A 37 19.65 2.34 -3.90
C CYS A 37 19.95 1.13 -4.80
N THR A 38 21.04 1.15 -5.57
CA THR A 38 21.44 0.02 -6.43
C THR A 38 21.76 -1.23 -5.62
N LYS A 39 22.49 -1.09 -4.51
CA LYS A 39 22.82 -2.21 -3.61
C LYS A 39 21.59 -2.83 -2.95
N LEU A 40 20.63 -1.99 -2.55
CA LEU A 40 19.33 -2.39 -2.01
C LEU A 40 18.32 -2.80 -3.11
N ARG A 41 18.76 -2.82 -4.39
CA ARG A 41 17.94 -3.16 -5.56
C ARG A 41 16.67 -2.30 -5.70
N LEU A 42 16.73 -1.05 -5.24
CA LEU A 42 15.68 -0.04 -5.37
C LEU A 42 15.73 0.54 -6.79
N GLY A 43 14.63 0.40 -7.54
CA GLY A 43 14.57 0.62 -9.00
C GLY A 43 14.62 2.09 -9.46
N ALA A 44 15.59 2.87 -8.99
CA ALA A 44 15.68 4.31 -9.25
C ALA A 44 15.98 4.68 -10.72
N GLN A 45 16.67 3.81 -11.46
CA GLN A 45 17.21 4.10 -12.81
C GLN A 45 16.37 3.55 -13.98
N LYS A 46 15.07 3.30 -13.80
CA LYS A 46 14.21 2.92 -14.94
C LYS A 46 14.08 4.10 -15.91
N ARG A 47 14.05 3.85 -17.22
CA ARG A 47 13.94 4.89 -18.28
C ARG A 47 12.76 5.87 -18.11
N SER A 48 11.73 5.50 -17.34
CA SER A 48 10.56 6.32 -16.99
C SER A 48 10.54 6.83 -15.54
N SER A 49 11.60 6.60 -14.77
CA SER A 49 11.66 6.93 -13.35
C SER A 49 11.92 8.42 -13.16
N THR A 50 10.93 9.14 -12.63
CA THR A 50 11.11 10.52 -12.13
C THR A 50 11.97 10.58 -10.85
N GLN A 51 12.53 9.44 -10.42
CA GLN A 51 13.28 9.29 -9.17
C GLN A 51 14.80 9.18 -9.36
N ASP A 52 15.33 9.35 -10.59
CA ASP A 52 16.78 9.43 -10.83
C ASP A 52 17.35 10.82 -10.44
N ASN A 53 17.02 11.28 -9.23
CA ASN A 53 17.47 12.53 -8.63
C ASN A 53 17.63 12.35 -7.10
N LYS A 54 18.31 13.30 -6.44
CA LYS A 54 18.59 13.22 -5.00
C LYS A 54 17.32 13.01 -4.15
N PRO A 55 16.24 13.81 -4.31
CA PRO A 55 14.98 13.59 -3.59
C PRO A 55 14.38 12.20 -3.85
N GLY A 56 14.45 11.71 -5.09
CA GLY A 56 13.99 10.38 -5.47
C GLY A 56 14.72 9.26 -4.74
N TYR A 57 16.05 9.34 -4.65
CA TYR A 57 16.83 8.36 -3.88
C TYR A 57 16.49 8.40 -2.38
N ILE A 58 16.32 9.59 -1.80
CA ILE A 58 15.94 9.75 -0.39
C ILE A 58 14.56 9.11 -0.14
N ASN A 59 13.59 9.35 -1.01
CA ASN A 59 12.25 8.75 -0.90
C ASN A 59 12.28 7.22 -0.98
N LEU A 60 13.12 6.65 -1.86
CA LEU A 60 13.30 5.20 -1.99
C LEU A 60 13.90 4.59 -0.73
N LEU A 61 14.93 5.22 -0.16
CA LEU A 61 15.60 4.76 1.06
C LEU A 61 14.69 4.88 2.29
N TRP A 62 13.91 5.95 2.41
CA TRP A 62 12.86 6.08 3.42
C TRP A 62 11.81 4.96 3.30
N SER A 63 11.32 4.71 2.09
CA SER A 63 10.32 3.66 1.85
C SER A 63 10.84 2.28 2.25
N TYR A 64 12.11 2.00 1.96
CA TYR A 64 12.77 0.76 2.37
C TYR A 64 12.91 0.66 3.90
N TYR A 65 13.38 1.72 4.55
CA TYR A 65 13.52 1.79 6.00
C TYR A 65 12.18 1.60 6.72
N LYS A 66 11.12 2.29 6.27
CA LYS A 66 9.77 2.14 6.81
C LYS A 66 9.25 0.71 6.70
N ALA A 67 9.43 0.08 5.55
CA ALA A 67 9.04 -1.32 5.34
C ALA A 67 9.81 -2.29 6.26
N LYS A 68 11.08 -1.98 6.57
CA LYS A 68 11.89 -2.74 7.54
C LYS A 68 11.35 -2.58 8.97
N CYS A 69 11.00 -1.36 9.40
CA CYS A 69 10.38 -1.13 10.71
C CYS A 69 9.04 -1.87 10.85
N ASP A 70 8.19 -1.75 9.83
CA ASP A 70 6.89 -2.45 9.80
C ASP A 70 7.06 -3.98 9.84
N GLY A 71 8.08 -4.52 9.15
CA GLY A 71 8.37 -5.96 9.14
C GLY A 71 8.92 -6.50 10.46
N VAL A 72 9.76 -5.74 11.16
CA VAL A 72 10.34 -6.18 12.44
C VAL A 72 9.34 -6.00 13.59
N LEU A 73 8.57 -4.92 13.62
CA LEU A 73 7.49 -4.74 14.60
C LEU A 73 6.42 -5.84 14.44
N GLY A 74 6.05 -6.18 13.20
CA GLY A 74 5.14 -7.28 12.93
C GLY A 74 5.67 -8.68 13.31
N ALA A 75 7.00 -8.85 13.40
CA ALA A 75 7.63 -10.11 13.81
C ALA A 75 7.80 -10.22 15.34
N LEU A 76 7.97 -9.10 16.04
CA LEU A 76 8.12 -9.05 17.50
C LEU A 76 6.77 -9.12 18.24
N GLU A 77 5.67 -8.71 17.61
CA GLU A 77 4.37 -8.63 18.28
C GLU A 77 3.67 -9.99 18.50
N GLY A 78 4.07 -11.06 17.80
CA GLY A 78 3.36 -12.35 17.86
C GLY A 78 1.84 -12.20 17.62
N PRO A 79 1.03 -13.26 17.77
CA PRO A 79 -0.41 -13.10 17.67
C PRO A 79 -0.93 -12.40 18.93
N ARG A 80 -1.16 -11.08 18.86
CA ARG A 80 -1.92 -10.37 19.89
C ARG A 80 -3.18 -9.73 19.32
N THR A 81 -4.29 -10.31 19.74
CA THR A 81 -5.54 -9.62 20.02
C THR A 81 -5.28 -8.51 21.05
N VAL A 82 -5.24 -7.25 20.63
CA VAL A 82 -5.63 -6.14 21.49
C VAL A 82 -6.04 -4.93 20.65
N ILE A 83 -7.24 -4.48 20.99
CA ILE A 83 -7.88 -3.24 20.59
C ILE A 83 -7.01 -2.09 21.11
N SER A 84 -6.50 -1.25 20.23
CA SER A 84 -6.13 0.12 20.58
C SER A 84 -6.39 1.06 19.42
N ASP A 85 -7.18 2.05 19.79
CA ASP A 85 -7.63 3.24 19.09
C ASP A 85 -6.46 4.16 18.69
N ALA A 86 -6.73 5.05 17.73
CA ALA A 86 -5.84 6.02 17.06
C ALA A 86 -5.17 5.57 15.75
N GLY A 87 -5.92 5.71 14.66
CA GLY A 87 -5.44 6.41 13.45
C GLY A 87 -4.54 5.66 12.47
N ASN A 88 -4.21 4.39 12.70
CA ASN A 88 -3.41 3.63 11.74
C ASN A 88 -4.29 2.71 10.89
N HIS A 89 -4.85 3.25 9.80
CA HIS A 89 -5.48 2.49 8.71
C HIS A 89 -4.45 1.65 7.92
N ARG A 90 -3.73 0.79 8.64
CA ARG A 90 -3.01 -0.35 8.07
C ARG A 90 -4.11 -1.25 7.51
N ALA A 91 -4.12 -1.41 6.18
CA ALA A 91 -4.98 -2.41 5.56
C ALA A 91 -4.57 -3.75 6.17
N THR A 92 -5.41 -4.32 7.03
CA THR A 92 -5.17 -5.65 7.56
C THR A 92 -5.17 -6.62 6.38
N ARG A 93 -4.53 -7.79 6.53
CA ARG A 93 -4.52 -8.81 5.46
C ARG A 93 -5.92 -9.13 4.93
N HIS A 94 -6.95 -8.90 5.75
CA HIS A 94 -8.39 -9.05 5.52
C HIS A 94 -9.00 -8.02 4.56
N CYS A 95 -8.60 -6.75 4.68
CA CYS A 95 -9.21 -5.63 3.94
C CYS A 95 -9.21 -5.84 2.43
N ARG A 96 -8.15 -6.47 1.89
CA ARG A 96 -8.05 -6.76 0.46
C ARG A 96 -9.08 -7.80 0.01
N PHE A 97 -9.37 -8.79 0.83
CA PHE A 97 -10.31 -9.85 0.49
C PHE A 97 -11.75 -9.38 0.61
N ARG A 98 -12.09 -8.62 1.66
CA ARG A 98 -13.40 -7.96 1.73
C ARG A 98 -13.62 -7.02 0.54
N LEU A 99 -12.60 -6.25 0.16
CA LEU A 99 -12.69 -5.40 -1.04
C LEU A 99 -12.94 -6.20 -2.32
N LEU A 100 -12.26 -7.34 -2.48
CA LEU A 100 -12.50 -8.23 -3.62
C LEU A 100 -13.92 -8.80 -3.58
N ASN A 101 -14.42 -9.22 -2.43
CA ASN A 101 -15.79 -9.72 -2.28
C ASN A 101 -16.82 -8.66 -2.70
N VAL A 102 -16.61 -7.40 -2.31
CA VAL A 102 -17.49 -6.29 -2.71
C VAL A 102 -17.41 -6.04 -4.22
N ILE A 103 -16.20 -5.89 -4.78
CA ILE A 103 -16.03 -5.56 -6.22
C ILE A 103 -16.55 -6.68 -7.14
N PHE A 104 -16.38 -7.94 -6.73
CA PHE A 104 -16.79 -9.11 -7.51
C PHE A 104 -18.19 -9.63 -7.13
N SER A 105 -18.94 -8.91 -6.30
CA SER A 105 -20.35 -9.25 -6.07
C SER A 105 -21.18 -8.97 -7.31
N ASP A 106 -22.34 -9.63 -7.40
CA ASP A 106 -23.27 -9.46 -8.52
C ASP A 106 -23.68 -7.99 -8.74
N GLU A 107 -23.71 -7.20 -7.65
CA GLU A 107 -24.06 -5.78 -7.67
C GLU A 107 -22.99 -4.91 -8.36
N PHE A 108 -21.69 -5.13 -8.05
CA PHE A 108 -20.61 -4.24 -8.48
C PHE A 108 -19.82 -4.76 -9.69
N VAL A 109 -19.88 -6.06 -9.98
CA VAL A 109 -19.12 -6.69 -11.08
C VAL A 109 -19.56 -6.15 -12.45
N VAL A 110 -20.85 -5.85 -12.60
CA VAL A 110 -21.42 -5.34 -13.86
C VAL A 110 -20.93 -3.92 -14.20
N HIS A 111 -20.53 -3.16 -13.17
CA HIS A 111 -20.00 -1.80 -13.27
C HIS A 111 -18.47 -1.74 -13.15
N MET A 112 -17.77 -2.88 -13.19
CA MET A 112 -16.31 -2.95 -12.98
C MET A 112 -15.50 -2.09 -13.97
N GLY A 113 -16.01 -1.82 -15.18
CA GLY A 113 -15.39 -0.90 -16.13
C GLY A 113 -15.28 0.55 -15.62
N GLU A 114 -16.06 0.91 -14.61
CA GLU A 114 -16.05 2.22 -13.96
C GLU A 114 -14.96 2.33 -12.88
N ALA A 115 -14.40 1.20 -12.42
CA ALA A 115 -13.35 1.15 -11.40
C ALA A 115 -12.08 1.90 -11.83
N ASP A 116 -11.78 1.90 -13.13
CA ASP A 116 -10.58 2.46 -13.75
C ASP A 116 -10.87 3.73 -14.57
N GLN A 117 -12.08 4.30 -14.48
CA GLN A 117 -12.36 5.56 -15.18
C GLN A 117 -11.41 6.67 -14.70
N ILE A 118 -10.56 7.09 -15.63
CA ILE A 118 -9.72 8.27 -15.50
C ILE A 118 -10.63 9.46 -15.87
N PRO A 119 -10.75 10.49 -15.02
CA PRO A 119 -11.57 11.66 -15.35
C PRO A 119 -11.13 12.27 -16.67
N ASP A 120 -12.10 12.73 -17.47
CA ASP A 120 -11.82 13.48 -18.69
C ASP A 120 -10.93 14.69 -18.38
N ARG A 121 -10.04 15.05 -19.30
CA ARG A 121 -9.02 16.09 -19.12
C ARG A 121 -9.64 17.44 -18.71
N ARG A 122 -10.88 17.70 -19.17
CA ARG A 122 -11.68 18.88 -18.80
C ARG A 122 -12.13 18.88 -17.33
N ALA A 123 -12.37 17.71 -16.73
CA ALA A 123 -12.73 17.59 -15.32
C ALA A 123 -11.50 17.81 -14.41
N LEU A 124 -10.30 17.47 -14.90
CA LEU A 124 -9.03 17.72 -14.20
C LEU A 124 -8.69 19.22 -14.16
N ASP A 125 -9.01 19.97 -15.23
CA ASP A 125 -8.75 21.43 -15.31
C ASP A 125 -9.61 22.27 -14.35
N VAL A 126 -10.74 21.72 -13.86
CA VAL A 126 -11.63 22.38 -12.88
C VAL A 126 -11.30 21.98 -11.43
N GLY A 127 -10.21 21.24 -11.20
CA GLY A 127 -9.80 20.81 -9.86
C GLY A 127 -10.64 19.67 -9.27
N ALA A 128 -11.48 19.00 -10.06
CA ALA A 128 -12.22 17.82 -9.63
C ALA A 128 -11.30 16.59 -9.62
N VAL A 129 -10.53 16.44 -8.53
CA VAL A 129 -9.62 15.30 -8.35
C VAL A 129 -10.42 14.09 -7.86
N ASN A 130 -11.14 13.39 -8.73
CA ASN A 130 -11.63 11.99 -8.56
C ASN A 130 -12.01 11.58 -7.10
N GLU A 131 -12.64 12.48 -6.35
CA GLU A 131 -13.14 12.21 -5.00
C GLU A 131 -14.58 11.68 -5.06
N ASN A 132 -15.25 11.83 -6.23
CA ASN A 132 -16.67 11.55 -6.43
C ASN A 132 -16.95 10.60 -7.61
N CYS A 133 -16.14 9.58 -7.84
CA CYS A 133 -16.59 8.49 -8.71
C CYS A 133 -17.69 7.72 -7.95
N ALA A 134 -18.95 7.84 -8.39
CA ALA A 134 -20.11 7.24 -7.73
C ALA A 134 -19.86 5.76 -7.40
N TYR A 135 -19.25 5.03 -8.34
CA TYR A 135 -18.82 3.64 -8.16
C TYR A 135 -17.96 3.42 -6.90
N TRP A 136 -16.94 4.27 -6.65
CA TRP A 136 -16.08 4.14 -5.47
C TRP A 136 -16.77 4.60 -4.19
N THR A 137 -17.73 5.53 -4.28
CA THR A 137 -18.58 5.91 -3.15
C THR A 137 -19.50 4.77 -2.74
N ASP A 138 -20.13 4.11 -3.70
CA ASP A 138 -21.04 2.99 -3.47
C ASP A 138 -20.30 1.76 -2.94
N ILE A 139 -19.13 1.44 -3.51
CA ILE A 139 -18.23 0.41 -2.96
C ILE A 139 -17.83 0.75 -1.53
N THR A 140 -17.55 2.01 -1.22
CA THR A 140 -17.14 2.41 0.13
C THR A 140 -18.26 2.19 1.13
N LYS A 141 -19.49 2.49 0.73
CA LYS A 141 -20.67 2.20 1.55
C LYS A 141 -20.81 0.69 1.77
N ALA A 142 -20.85 -0.11 0.69
CA ALA A 142 -20.98 -1.56 0.78
C ALA A 142 -19.85 -2.23 1.57
N TYR A 143 -18.62 -1.73 1.43
CA TYR A 143 -17.45 -2.23 2.15
C TYR A 143 -17.51 -1.90 3.64
N ASN A 144 -17.90 -0.69 4.02
CA ASN A 144 -17.92 -0.26 5.41
C ASN A 144 -19.18 -0.72 6.15
N ASP A 145 -20.29 -0.92 5.45
CA ASP A 145 -21.52 -1.48 6.03
C ASP A 145 -21.28 -2.97 6.36
N ASP A 146 -21.60 -3.36 7.59
CA ASP A 146 -21.39 -4.72 8.07
C ASP A 146 -22.50 -5.65 7.58
N THR A 147 -22.39 -6.05 6.32
CA THR A 147 -23.25 -7.05 5.70
C THR A 147 -22.47 -8.35 5.60
N GLU A 148 -23.01 -9.42 6.22
CA GLU A 148 -22.42 -10.77 6.20
C GLU A 148 -22.06 -11.24 4.78
N HIS A 149 -22.76 -10.72 3.77
CA HIS A 149 -22.57 -11.00 2.36
C HIS A 149 -21.13 -10.80 1.87
N TYR A 150 -20.39 -9.83 2.42
CA TYR A 150 -19.01 -9.53 2.02
C TYR A 150 -17.95 -10.13 2.96
N ASN A 151 -18.38 -10.75 4.06
CA ASN A 151 -17.52 -11.24 5.12
C ASN A 151 -17.03 -12.69 4.88
N GLY A 152 -17.63 -13.42 3.94
CA GLY A 152 -17.33 -14.83 3.67
C GLY A 152 -16.16 -15.07 2.71
N PHE A 153 -15.61 -16.29 2.76
CA PHE A 153 -14.76 -16.85 1.72
C PHE A 153 -15.46 -18.05 1.09
N SER A 154 -15.76 -17.98 -0.21
CA SER A 154 -16.20 -19.14 -0.99
C SER A 154 -14.97 -19.91 -1.50
N LEU A 155 -14.14 -20.41 -0.58
CA LEU A 155 -13.01 -21.26 -0.92
C LEU A 155 -13.31 -22.71 -0.51
N GLU A 156 -12.83 -23.66 -1.30
CA GLU A 156 -12.88 -25.07 -0.92
C GLU A 156 -12.13 -25.29 0.39
N GLU A 157 -12.73 -26.06 1.30
CA GLU A 157 -12.11 -26.44 2.58
C GLU A 157 -10.73 -27.07 2.33
N GLY A 158 -9.70 -26.56 3.02
CA GLY A 158 -8.34 -27.12 2.97
C GLY A 158 -7.29 -26.31 2.19
N ASN A 159 -7.64 -25.12 1.66
CA ASN A 159 -6.65 -24.26 1.02
C ASN A 159 -5.83 -23.45 2.06
N SER A 160 -4.75 -24.06 2.57
CA SER A 160 -3.86 -23.46 3.58
C SER A 160 -3.24 -22.11 3.20
N ARG A 161 -3.32 -21.73 1.92
CA ARG A 161 -2.81 -20.46 1.41
C ARG A 161 -3.48 -19.24 2.03
N PHE A 162 -4.71 -19.39 2.51
CA PHE A 162 -5.51 -18.30 3.08
C PHE A 162 -5.78 -18.48 4.58
N ASP A 163 -5.04 -19.37 5.25
CA ASP A 163 -5.17 -19.59 6.69
C ASP A 163 -5.00 -18.29 7.48
N GLY A 164 -5.90 -18.07 8.43
CA GLY A 164 -5.92 -16.89 9.28
C GLY A 164 -6.38 -15.60 8.58
N ILE A 165 -6.98 -15.68 7.39
CA ILE A 165 -7.63 -14.56 6.74
C ILE A 165 -9.14 -14.65 6.96
N ASP A 166 -9.68 -13.65 7.66
CA ASP A 166 -11.10 -13.45 7.89
C ASP A 166 -11.54 -12.06 7.36
N PRO A 167 -12.30 -11.95 6.26
CA PRO A 167 -12.77 -10.67 5.71
C PRO A 167 -13.70 -9.90 6.65
N ALA A 168 -14.34 -10.57 7.62
CA ALA A 168 -15.15 -9.90 8.64
C ALA A 168 -14.31 -8.95 9.51
N MET A 169 -13.02 -9.25 9.71
CA MET A 169 -12.09 -8.41 10.48
C MET A 169 -11.50 -7.22 9.69
N ALA A 170 -12.04 -6.93 8.51
CA ALA A 170 -11.60 -5.79 7.72
C ALA A 170 -12.00 -4.46 8.37
N SER A 171 -11.04 -3.54 8.48
CA SER A 171 -11.30 -2.21 9.03
C SER A 171 -11.97 -1.30 7.99
N PRO A 172 -12.81 -0.34 8.42
CA PRO A 172 -13.40 0.66 7.54
C PRO A 172 -12.35 1.54 6.85
N HIS A 173 -12.63 1.94 5.61
CA HIS A 173 -11.73 2.74 4.78
C HIS A 173 -12.49 3.76 3.90
N PRO A 174 -11.87 4.92 3.59
CA PRO A 174 -12.42 5.86 2.62
C PRO A 174 -12.19 5.40 1.17
N SER A 175 -12.99 5.91 0.22
CA SER A 175 -12.93 5.60 -1.22
C SER A 175 -11.53 5.73 -1.82
N SER A 176 -10.79 6.75 -1.41
CA SER A 176 -9.41 6.99 -1.85
C SER A 176 -8.46 5.85 -1.49
N LYS A 177 -8.63 5.25 -0.30
CA LYS A 177 -7.84 4.11 0.18
C LYS A 177 -8.26 2.82 -0.51
N LEU A 178 -9.56 2.57 -0.70
CA LEU A 178 -10.07 1.40 -1.41
C LEU A 178 -9.55 1.36 -2.86
N ARG A 179 -9.62 2.51 -3.57
CA ARG A 179 -9.08 2.65 -4.92
C ARG A 179 -7.58 2.39 -4.98
N LEU A 180 -6.82 2.87 -3.99
CA LEU A 180 -5.39 2.59 -3.91
C LEU A 180 -5.11 1.08 -3.71
N MET A 181 -5.87 0.42 -2.84
CA MET A 181 -5.74 -1.03 -2.60
C MET A 181 -6.07 -1.86 -3.85
N TRP A 182 -7.09 -1.46 -4.60
CA TRP A 182 -7.42 -2.06 -5.90
C TRP A 182 -6.26 -1.92 -6.90
N LYS A 183 -5.76 -0.70 -7.09
CA LYS A 183 -4.59 -0.44 -7.98
C LYS A 183 -3.38 -1.28 -7.60
N GLN A 184 -3.09 -1.43 -6.31
CA GLN A 184 -1.99 -2.26 -5.83
C GLN A 184 -2.22 -3.75 -6.11
N THR A 185 -3.47 -4.22 -6.02
CA THR A 185 -3.85 -5.61 -6.31
C THR A 185 -3.67 -5.93 -7.80
N LEU A 186 -4.04 -5.00 -8.68
CA LEU A 186 -3.81 -5.12 -10.12
C LEU A 186 -2.34 -5.00 -10.52
N ALA A 187 -1.60 -4.03 -9.96
CA ALA A 187 -0.20 -3.80 -10.29
C ALA A 187 0.72 -4.99 -9.93
N ARG A 188 0.33 -5.81 -8.94
CA ARG A 188 1.04 -7.07 -8.63
C ARG A 188 0.89 -8.14 -9.71
N ARG A 189 -0.13 -8.04 -10.57
CA ARG A 189 -0.38 -8.98 -11.68
C ARG A 189 0.34 -8.58 -12.98
N SER A 190 0.84 -7.35 -13.10
CA SER A 190 1.53 -6.89 -14.32
C SER A 190 3.00 -7.33 -14.44
N LEU A 191 3.52 -8.09 -13.47
CA LEU A 191 4.88 -8.64 -13.47
C LEU A 191 4.94 -10.15 -13.82
N SER A 192 3.82 -10.76 -14.25
CA SER A 192 3.77 -12.16 -14.72
C SER A 192 3.31 -12.31 -16.17
N ARG A 193 3.88 -11.51 -17.07
CA ARG A 193 3.90 -11.84 -18.50
C ARG A 193 5.32 -11.74 -19.04
#